data_AF-A0A1G2BXQ2-F1
#
_entry.id   AF-A0A1G2BXQ2-F1
#
_cell.length_a   1.000
_cell.length_b   1.000
_cell.length_c   1.000
_cell.angle_alpha   90.00
_cell.angle_beta   90.00
_cell.angle_gamma   90.00
#
_symmetry.space_group_name_H-M   'P 1'
#
loop_
_entity.id
_entity.type
_entity.pdbx_description
1 polymer ?
#
loop_
_entity_poly.entity_id
_entity_poly.type
_entity_poly.pdbx_seq_one_letter_code
_entity_poly.pdbx_strand_id
1 'polypeptide(L)'
;MIIFEPGGGKNLILVALVGLFAVVIIWQWMASDPFSSIDKKNYFLSQLKEGTQDATQAFADVRNSFDQGKEEIKSAGDEVAKQLQQEKLLDETKKYLEEKENNLNLEVPENKEDCLAQGGEWKKFGPGDQEECNLFTTDAGKECSDGKECQGFCFVESAEIISQADLSSPVSTMGICSDSTVVTGKCTAFVIGGKTSGKLCID
;
A
#
# COMPACT_ATOMS: atom_id res chain seq x y z
N MET A 1 -26.62 -14.08 49.65
CA MET A 1 -27.90 -14.76 49.97
C MET A 1 -28.28 -14.34 51.38
N ILE A 2 -29.28 -13.47 51.49
CA ILE A 2 -29.86 -13.02 52.75
C ILE A 2 -30.69 -14.18 53.30
N ILE A 3 -30.44 -14.55 54.56
CA ILE A 3 -31.13 -15.65 55.26
C ILE A 3 -32.41 -15.07 55.86
N PHE A 4 -33.57 -15.64 55.53
CA PHE A 4 -34.85 -15.32 56.16
C PHE A 4 -35.35 -16.54 56.94
N GLU A 5 -35.38 -16.41 58.27
CA GLU A 5 -36.05 -17.33 59.20
C GLU A 5 -37.58 -17.12 59.21
N PRO A 6 -38.37 -18.18 59.51
CA PRO A 6 -39.82 -18.16 59.36
C PRO A 6 -40.52 -17.71 60.65
N GLY A 7 -41.03 -16.49 60.66
CA GLY A 7 -41.83 -15.93 61.76
C GLY A 7 -43.17 -15.36 61.30
N GLY A 8 -44.25 -16.11 61.55
CA GLY A 8 -45.56 -15.60 61.97
C GLY A 8 -46.31 -14.60 61.09
N GLY A 9 -47.13 -15.12 60.16
CA GLY A 9 -48.45 -14.57 59.77
C GLY A 9 -48.52 -13.30 58.91
N LYS A 10 -47.63 -12.33 59.07
CA LYS A 10 -47.72 -11.04 58.36
C LYS A 10 -47.05 -11.06 56.98
N ASN A 11 -46.02 -11.90 56.80
CA ASN A 11 -45.34 -12.06 55.52
C ASN A 11 -46.14 -12.91 54.51
N LEU A 12 -47.06 -13.75 54.99
CA LEU A 12 -47.92 -14.56 54.11
C LEU A 12 -48.90 -13.66 53.33
N ILE A 13 -49.44 -12.62 53.98
CA ILE A 13 -50.34 -11.66 53.35
C ILE A 13 -49.59 -10.84 52.29
N LEU A 14 -48.35 -10.44 52.57
CA LEU A 14 -47.55 -9.67 51.62
C LEU A 14 -47.19 -10.51 50.37
N VAL A 15 -46.80 -11.77 50.57
CA VAL A 15 -46.49 -12.69 49.46
C VAL A 15 -47.75 -13.04 48.65
N ALA A 16 -48.90 -13.21 49.33
CA ALA A 16 -50.18 -13.43 48.65
C ALA A 16 -50.63 -12.21 47.83
N LEU A 17 -50.40 -10.98 48.33
CA LEU A 17 -50.73 -9.76 47.60
C LEU A 17 -49.83 -9.57 46.38
N VAL A 18 -48.51 -9.83 46.49
CA VAL A 18 -47.58 -9.76 45.35
C VAL A 18 -47.93 -10.82 44.30
N GLY A 19 -48.29 -12.03 44.73
CA GLY A 19 -48.76 -13.10 43.83
C GLY A 19 -50.05 -12.72 43.10
N LEU A 20 -51.03 -12.14 43.80
CA LEU A 20 -52.29 -11.69 43.20
C LEU A 20 -52.07 -10.55 42.19
N PHE A 21 -51.18 -9.60 42.48
CA PHE A 21 -50.83 -8.53 41.53
C PHE A 21 -50.13 -9.08 40.28
N ALA A 22 -49.22 -10.04 40.42
CA ALA A 22 -48.59 -10.69 39.27
C ALA A 22 -49.60 -11.46 38.40
N VAL A 23 -50.56 -12.15 39.03
CA VAL A 23 -51.64 -12.86 38.32
C VAL A 23 -52.56 -11.87 37.59
N VAL A 24 -52.91 -10.72 38.20
CA VAL A 24 -53.74 -9.69 37.53
C VAL A 24 -53.01 -9.06 36.35
N ILE A 25 -51.70 -8.82 36.44
CA ILE A 25 -50.91 -8.30 35.32
C ILE A 25 -50.83 -9.33 34.19
N ILE A 26 -50.60 -10.61 34.51
CA ILE A 26 -50.61 -11.70 33.52
C ILE A 26 -52.00 -11.86 32.89
N TRP A 27 -53.07 -11.72 33.68
CA TRP A 27 -54.45 -11.77 33.17
C TRP A 27 -54.78 -10.57 32.28
N GLN A 28 -54.28 -9.37 32.58
CA GLN A 28 -54.39 -8.20 31.69
C GLN A 28 -53.63 -8.40 30.38
N TRP A 29 -52.45 -9.04 30.41
CA TRP A 29 -51.68 -9.38 29.21
C TRP A 29 -52.30 -10.51 28.39
N MET A 30 -52.95 -11.49 29.01
CA MET A 30 -53.67 -12.54 28.28
C MET A 30 -55.05 -12.11 27.79
N ALA A 31 -55.71 -11.16 28.44
CA ALA A 31 -56.97 -10.59 27.96
C ALA A 31 -56.78 -9.54 26.86
N SER A 32 -55.54 -9.09 26.61
CA SER A 32 -55.18 -8.28 25.46
C SER A 32 -54.60 -9.19 24.36
N ASP A 33 -55.46 -10.03 23.77
CA ASP A 33 -55.18 -10.75 22.53
C ASP A 33 -54.86 -9.74 21.40
N PRO A 34 -53.62 -9.64 20.88
CA PRO A 34 -53.38 -8.86 19.67
C PRO A 34 -53.76 -9.65 18.41
N PHE A 35 -54.11 -10.94 18.53
CA PHE A 35 -54.24 -11.85 17.39
C PHE A 35 -55.30 -12.96 17.57
N SER A 36 -56.52 -12.67 18.04
CA SER A 36 -57.61 -13.65 17.88
C SER A 36 -59.00 -13.04 17.79
N SER A 37 -59.39 -12.61 16.59
CA SER A 37 -60.54 -13.18 15.87
C SER A 37 -60.71 -12.51 14.50
N ILE A 38 -60.12 -13.10 13.46
CA ILE A 38 -60.67 -12.97 12.10
C ILE A 38 -61.18 -14.34 11.71
N ASP A 39 -62.45 -14.58 12.04
CA ASP A 39 -63.23 -15.65 11.43
C ASP A 39 -64.11 -15.03 10.33
N LYS A 40 -63.51 -14.82 9.16
CA LYS A 40 -64.22 -14.47 7.90
C LYS A 40 -63.59 -15.21 6.72
N LYS A 41 -63.33 -16.51 6.86
CA LYS A 41 -62.77 -17.36 5.78
C LYS A 41 -63.67 -17.44 4.53
N ASN A 42 -64.95 -17.09 4.62
CA ASN A 42 -65.87 -17.19 3.47
C ASN A 42 -66.16 -15.87 2.73
N TYR A 43 -65.68 -14.71 3.22
CA TYR A 43 -65.78 -13.42 2.50
C TYR A 43 -64.46 -13.00 1.86
N PHE A 44 -63.32 -13.51 2.37
CA PHE A 44 -61.99 -13.19 1.87
C PHE A 44 -61.65 -13.92 0.56
N LEU A 45 -62.20 -15.13 0.34
CA LEU A 45 -61.96 -15.92 -0.87
C LEU A 45 -62.60 -15.33 -2.14
N SER A 46 -63.64 -14.50 -2.02
CA SER A 46 -64.20 -13.77 -3.18
C SER A 46 -63.38 -12.53 -3.54
N GLN A 47 -62.70 -11.90 -2.58
CA GLN A 47 -61.85 -10.71 -2.81
C GLN A 47 -60.43 -11.08 -3.27
N LEU A 48 -59.91 -12.26 -2.87
CA LEU A 48 -58.59 -12.73 -3.32
C LEU A 48 -58.54 -13.08 -4.81
N LYS A 49 -59.68 -13.35 -5.45
CA LYS A 49 -59.71 -13.67 -6.89
C LYS A 49 -59.53 -12.44 -7.78
N GLU A 50 -59.77 -11.24 -7.25
CA GLU A 50 -59.50 -9.96 -7.93
C GLU A 50 -58.17 -9.33 -7.48
N GLY A 51 -57.74 -9.53 -6.22
CA GLY A 51 -56.47 -8.98 -5.70
C GLY A 51 -55.19 -9.79 -6.00
N THR A 52 -55.30 -10.99 -6.58
CA THR A 52 -54.13 -11.85 -6.90
C THR A 52 -53.38 -11.41 -8.16
N GLN A 53 -54.00 -10.64 -9.06
CA GLN A 53 -53.28 -10.00 -10.18
C GLN A 53 -52.36 -8.86 -9.67
N ASP A 54 -52.85 -8.01 -8.76
CA ASP A 54 -52.07 -6.88 -8.23
C ASP A 54 -50.90 -7.30 -7.33
N ALA A 55 -51.08 -8.32 -6.48
CA ALA A 55 -49.99 -8.84 -5.67
C ALA A 55 -48.88 -9.46 -6.54
N THR A 56 -49.25 -10.17 -7.61
CA THR A 56 -48.26 -10.76 -8.54
C THR A 56 -47.51 -9.67 -9.32
N GLN A 57 -48.19 -8.58 -9.69
CA GLN A 57 -47.59 -7.40 -10.31
C GLN A 57 -46.60 -6.72 -9.36
N ALA A 58 -46.98 -6.51 -8.08
CA ALA A 58 -46.12 -5.88 -7.08
C ALA A 58 -44.87 -6.70 -6.74
N PHE A 59 -44.96 -8.03 -6.67
CA PHE A 59 -43.79 -8.89 -6.48
C PHE A 59 -42.91 -8.97 -7.73
N ALA A 60 -43.49 -8.86 -8.93
CA ALA A 60 -42.71 -8.75 -10.17
C ALA A 60 -41.93 -7.43 -10.23
N ASP A 61 -42.53 -6.31 -9.81
CA ASP A 61 -41.86 -5.01 -9.76
C ASP A 61 -40.72 -4.97 -8.72
N VAL A 62 -40.92 -5.57 -7.55
CA VAL A 62 -39.84 -5.70 -6.54
C VAL A 62 -38.70 -6.59 -7.04
N ARG A 63 -39.01 -7.68 -7.76
CA ARG A 63 -37.99 -8.56 -8.35
C ARG A 63 -37.22 -7.84 -9.46
N ASN A 64 -37.91 -7.11 -10.33
CA ASN A 64 -37.27 -6.31 -11.39
C ASN A 64 -36.36 -5.23 -10.80
N SER A 65 -36.76 -4.58 -9.71
CA SER A 65 -35.93 -3.59 -9.02
C SER A 65 -34.70 -4.21 -8.35
N PHE A 66 -34.81 -5.43 -7.83
CA PHE A 66 -33.68 -6.18 -7.27
C PHE A 66 -32.71 -6.69 -8.34
N ASP A 67 -33.23 -7.20 -9.45
CA ASP A 67 -32.41 -7.65 -10.59
C ASP A 67 -31.68 -6.45 -11.23
N GLN A 68 -32.31 -5.27 -11.28
CA GLN A 68 -31.66 -4.04 -11.72
C GLN A 68 -30.53 -3.60 -10.76
N GLY A 69 -30.75 -3.66 -9.44
CA GLY A 69 -29.71 -3.34 -8.44
C GLY A 69 -28.53 -4.33 -8.45
N LYS A 70 -28.75 -5.58 -8.83
CA LYS A 70 -27.70 -6.61 -8.93
C LYS A 70 -26.73 -6.35 -10.09
N GLU A 71 -27.22 -5.87 -11.22
CA GLU A 71 -26.37 -5.54 -12.37
C GLU A 71 -25.52 -4.28 -12.13
N GLU A 72 -26.05 -3.29 -11.39
CA GLU A 72 -25.30 -2.09 -10.98
C GLU A 72 -24.18 -2.41 -9.97
N ILE A 73 -24.40 -3.37 -9.06
CA ILE A 73 -23.36 -3.83 -8.13
C ILE A 73 -22.29 -4.65 -8.85
N LYS A 74 -22.65 -5.40 -9.90
CA LYS A 74 -21.71 -6.19 -10.69
C LYS A 74 -20.79 -5.31 -11.53
N SER A 75 -21.32 -4.26 -12.17
CA SER A 75 -20.50 -3.30 -12.92
C SER A 75 -19.55 -2.50 -12.02
N ALA A 76 -20.00 -2.11 -10.83
CA ALA A 76 -19.14 -1.50 -9.81
C ALA A 76 -18.06 -2.47 -9.29
N GLY A 77 -18.38 -3.76 -9.13
CA GLY A 77 -17.43 -4.79 -8.74
C GLY A 77 -16.31 -5.01 -9.77
N ASP A 78 -16.64 -4.97 -11.06
CA ASP A 78 -15.66 -5.10 -12.15
C ASP A 78 -14.74 -3.87 -12.25
N GLU A 79 -15.24 -2.67 -11.94
CA GLU A 79 -14.45 -1.43 -11.84
C GLU A 79 -13.47 -1.47 -10.66
N VAL A 80 -13.94 -1.92 -9.49
CA VAL A 80 -13.12 -2.06 -8.27
C VAL A 80 -12.03 -3.12 -8.45
N ALA A 81 -12.31 -4.21 -9.17
CA ALA A 81 -11.31 -5.23 -9.49
C ALA A 81 -10.16 -4.67 -10.35
N LYS A 82 -10.45 -3.75 -11.29
CA LYS A 82 -9.42 -3.06 -12.09
C LYS A 82 -8.58 -2.11 -11.26
N GLN A 83 -9.19 -1.38 -10.32
CA GLN A 83 -8.46 -0.49 -9.41
C GLN A 83 -7.49 -1.29 -8.52
N LEU A 84 -7.91 -2.45 -8.01
CA LEU A 84 -7.04 -3.34 -7.23
C LEU A 84 -5.86 -3.89 -8.04
N GLN A 85 -6.07 -4.20 -9.33
CA GLN A 85 -4.98 -4.60 -10.23
C GLN A 85 -3.99 -3.45 -10.46
N GLN A 86 -4.49 -2.23 -10.60
CA GLN A 86 -3.66 -1.05 -10.81
C GLN A 86 -2.80 -0.72 -9.58
N GLU A 87 -3.35 -0.83 -8.37
CA GLU A 87 -2.59 -0.64 -7.13
C GLU A 87 -1.49 -1.68 -6.94
N LYS A 88 -1.75 -2.96 -7.27
CA LYS A 88 -0.71 -4.00 -7.24
C LYS A 88 0.44 -3.71 -8.20
N LEU A 89 0.12 -3.26 -9.41
CA LEU A 89 1.13 -2.90 -10.40
C LEU A 89 1.97 -1.70 -9.93
N LEU A 90 1.32 -0.74 -9.27
CA LEU A 90 1.99 0.42 -8.69
C LEU A 90 2.93 0.03 -7.55
N ASP A 91 2.50 -0.89 -6.67
CA ASP A 91 3.32 -1.41 -5.57
C ASP A 91 4.57 -2.15 -6.08
N GLU A 92 4.38 -3.03 -7.07
CA GLU A 92 5.50 -3.73 -7.71
C GLU A 92 6.47 -2.73 -8.35
N THR A 93 5.95 -1.74 -9.09
CA THR A 93 6.76 -0.70 -9.73
C THR A 93 7.55 0.11 -8.71
N LYS A 94 6.93 0.49 -7.58
CA LYS A 94 7.63 1.20 -6.49
C LYS A 94 8.77 0.38 -5.94
N LYS A 95 8.57 -0.91 -5.69
CA LYS A 95 9.62 -1.81 -5.22
C LYS A 95 10.81 -1.86 -6.19
N TYR A 96 10.56 -1.96 -7.50
CA TYR A 96 11.63 -1.92 -8.51
C TYR A 96 12.36 -0.57 -8.54
N LEU A 97 11.65 0.54 -8.33
CA LEU A 97 12.25 1.89 -8.28
C LEU A 97 13.10 2.08 -7.02
N GLU A 98 12.62 1.66 -5.86
CA GLU A 98 13.37 1.72 -4.60
C GLU A 98 14.64 0.85 -4.66
N GLU A 99 14.55 -0.35 -5.22
CA GLU A 99 15.72 -1.20 -5.46
C GLU A 99 16.72 -0.55 -6.43
N LYS A 100 16.22 0.12 -7.47
CA LYS A 100 17.06 0.85 -8.41
C LYS A 100 17.73 2.06 -7.76
N GLU A 101 17.02 2.84 -6.95
CA GLU A 101 17.57 4.00 -6.24
C GLU A 101 18.63 3.60 -5.22
N ASN A 102 18.38 2.55 -4.43
CA ASN A 102 19.32 2.03 -3.45
C ASN A 102 20.60 1.43 -4.06
N ASN A 103 20.52 0.99 -5.32
CA ASN A 103 21.70 0.54 -6.07
C ASN A 103 22.43 1.67 -6.82
N LEU A 104 21.84 2.87 -6.89
CA LEU A 104 22.38 4.00 -7.65
C LEU A 104 23.08 5.03 -6.77
N ASN A 105 22.69 5.14 -5.50
CA ASN A 105 23.28 6.11 -4.56
C ASN A 105 24.15 5.41 -3.54
N LEU A 106 25.44 5.31 -3.86
CA LEU A 106 26.46 5.01 -2.86
C LEU A 106 26.67 6.27 -2.01
N GLU A 107 26.07 6.32 -0.82
CA GLU A 107 26.22 7.44 0.12
C GLU A 107 27.62 7.40 0.73
N VAL A 108 28.48 8.35 0.37
CA VAL A 108 29.87 8.43 0.83
C VAL A 108 29.93 9.02 2.25
N PRO A 109 30.42 8.30 3.26
CA PRO A 109 30.52 8.82 4.63
C PRO A 109 31.52 9.96 4.77
N GLU A 110 31.17 10.94 5.59
CA GLU A 110 32.06 12.06 5.95
C GLU A 110 32.95 11.77 7.17
N ASN A 111 32.89 10.56 7.73
CA ASN A 111 33.72 10.16 8.86
C ASN A 111 34.45 8.83 8.59
N LYS A 112 35.57 8.67 9.30
CA LYS A 112 36.50 7.56 9.11
C LYS A 112 35.89 6.23 9.54
N GLU A 113 35.21 6.21 10.68
CA GLU A 113 34.65 5.00 11.27
C GLU A 113 33.64 4.35 10.33
N ASP A 114 32.69 5.13 9.80
CA ASP A 114 31.66 4.65 8.89
C ASP A 114 32.24 4.25 7.53
N CYS A 115 33.23 5.01 7.02
CA CYS A 115 33.94 4.65 5.79
C CYS A 115 34.57 3.26 5.88
N LEU A 116 35.31 3.01 6.97
CA LEU A 116 35.96 1.72 7.20
C LEU A 116 34.95 0.60 7.47
N ALA A 117 33.83 0.91 8.14
CA ALA A 117 32.75 -0.06 8.38
C ALA A 117 32.08 -0.51 7.08
N GLN A 118 32.00 0.36 6.08
CA GLN A 118 31.51 0.04 4.73
C GLN A 118 32.59 -0.62 3.84
N GLY A 119 33.79 -0.85 4.36
CA GLY A 119 34.88 -1.47 3.61
C GLY A 119 35.65 -0.51 2.69
N GLY A 120 35.48 0.80 2.87
CA GLY A 120 36.23 1.82 2.16
C GLY A 120 37.64 2.05 2.69
N GLU A 121 38.38 2.91 2.01
CA GLU A 121 39.69 3.39 2.41
C GLU A 121 39.61 4.86 2.80
N TRP A 122 40.08 5.21 4.00
CA TRP A 122 40.15 6.58 4.48
C TRP A 122 41.58 7.10 4.41
N LYS A 123 41.86 7.99 3.45
CA LYS A 123 43.17 8.62 3.29
C LYS A 123 43.06 9.91 2.49
N LYS A 124 44.18 10.59 2.31
CA LYS A 124 44.32 11.73 1.39
C LYS A 124 44.45 11.23 -0.05
N PHE A 125 43.60 11.75 -0.93
CA PHE A 125 43.61 11.47 -2.36
C PHE A 125 43.90 12.75 -3.16
N GLY A 126 44.77 12.66 -4.16
CA GLY A 126 45.15 13.81 -5.00
C GLY A 126 45.87 14.95 -4.25
N PRO A 127 45.84 16.18 -4.80
CA PRO A 127 46.60 17.31 -4.26
C PRO A 127 45.96 17.99 -3.05
N GLY A 128 44.70 17.69 -2.72
CA GLY A 128 43.99 18.29 -1.59
C GLY A 128 44.56 17.87 -0.23
N ASP A 129 44.41 18.70 0.81
CA ASP A 129 44.93 18.41 2.15
C ASP A 129 43.97 17.65 3.08
N GLN A 130 42.78 17.33 2.59
CA GLN A 130 41.74 16.65 3.35
C GLN A 130 41.79 15.14 3.10
N GLU A 131 41.60 14.36 4.16
CA GLU A 131 41.30 12.94 4.03
C GLU A 131 39.82 12.78 3.68
N GLU A 132 39.53 11.85 2.78
CA GLU A 132 38.17 11.53 2.36
C GLU A 132 37.98 10.01 2.28
N CYS A 133 36.71 9.59 2.24
CA CYS A 133 36.36 8.20 2.09
C CYS A 133 36.37 7.77 0.62
N ASN A 134 37.10 6.70 0.33
CA ASN A 134 37.04 6.02 -0.95
C ASN A 134 36.32 4.68 -0.79
N LEU A 135 35.07 4.60 -1.23
CA LEU A 135 34.30 3.37 -1.27
C LEU A 135 34.52 2.67 -2.60
N PHE A 136 34.55 1.33 -2.58
CA PHE A 136 34.58 0.52 -3.78
C PHE A 136 33.16 0.30 -4.31
N THR A 137 32.99 0.48 -5.61
CA THR A 137 31.70 0.28 -6.27
C THR A 137 31.50 -1.19 -6.64
N THR A 138 30.25 -1.62 -6.77
CA THR A 138 29.92 -2.99 -7.19
C THR A 138 29.63 -3.10 -8.69
N ASP A 139 29.49 -1.97 -9.37
CA ASP A 139 29.21 -1.87 -10.80
C ASP A 139 30.45 -1.52 -11.65
N ALA A 140 31.64 -1.59 -11.05
CA ALA A 140 32.92 -1.43 -11.71
C ALA A 140 32.99 -2.18 -13.05
N GLY A 141 33.40 -1.51 -14.12
CA GLY A 141 33.54 -2.15 -15.43
C GLY A 141 32.25 -2.22 -16.26
N LYS A 142 31.09 -1.87 -15.70
CA LYS A 142 29.82 -1.81 -16.43
C LYS A 142 29.84 -0.66 -17.43
N GLU A 143 29.33 -0.89 -18.64
CA GLU A 143 29.17 0.14 -19.66
C GLU A 143 28.11 1.17 -19.23
N CYS A 144 28.39 2.45 -19.44
CA CYS A 144 27.52 3.55 -19.03
C CYS A 144 27.49 4.67 -20.08
N SER A 145 26.36 5.36 -20.19
CA SER A 145 26.23 6.57 -21.01
C SER A 145 26.27 7.85 -20.17
N ASP A 146 26.08 7.74 -18.86
CA ASP A 146 26.03 8.86 -17.94
C ASP A 146 26.52 8.42 -16.55
N GLY A 147 27.11 9.34 -15.77
CA GLY A 147 27.52 9.09 -14.39
C GLY A 147 26.37 8.60 -13.50
N LYS A 148 25.13 9.01 -13.79
CA LYS A 148 23.93 8.55 -13.07
C LYS A 148 23.62 7.06 -13.25
N GLU A 149 24.31 6.35 -14.14
CA GLU A 149 24.14 4.90 -14.32
C GLU A 149 25.12 4.08 -13.49
N CYS A 150 26.03 4.77 -12.79
CA CYS A 150 27.11 4.23 -11.98
C CYS A 150 26.97 4.65 -10.51
N GLN A 151 27.46 3.82 -9.59
CA GLN A 151 27.62 4.18 -8.18
C GLN A 151 28.73 5.22 -7.95
N GLY A 152 29.71 5.27 -8.86
CA GLY A 152 30.76 6.26 -8.89
C GLY A 152 30.68 7.13 -10.14
N PHE A 153 31.74 7.11 -10.96
CA PHE A 153 31.84 7.93 -12.16
C PHE A 153 31.72 7.08 -13.43
N CYS A 154 31.14 7.67 -14.48
CA CYS A 154 31.19 7.11 -15.83
C CYS A 154 32.35 7.76 -16.59
N PHE A 155 33.35 6.98 -17.01
CA PHE A 155 34.53 7.51 -17.69
C PHE A 155 35.06 6.62 -18.81
N VAL A 156 35.98 7.15 -19.62
CA VAL A 156 36.65 6.42 -20.70
C VAL A 156 38.14 6.31 -20.39
N GLU A 157 38.71 5.11 -20.48
CA GLU A 157 40.16 4.86 -20.33
C GLU A 157 40.94 4.90 -21.67
N SER A 158 40.26 4.99 -22.81
CA SER A 158 40.90 5.03 -24.12
C SER A 158 41.73 6.31 -24.29
N ALA A 159 43.05 6.16 -24.34
CA ALA A 159 44.00 7.28 -24.52
C ALA A 159 43.70 8.12 -25.78
N GLU A 160 43.22 7.50 -26.86
CA GLU A 160 42.82 8.21 -28.08
C GLU A 160 41.64 9.14 -27.81
N ILE A 161 40.60 8.63 -27.15
CA ILE A 161 39.40 9.41 -26.80
C ILE A 161 39.77 10.48 -25.76
N ILE A 162 40.55 10.14 -24.73
CA ILE A 162 41.01 11.08 -23.71
C ILE A 162 41.82 12.23 -24.31
N SER A 163 42.64 11.97 -25.33
CA SER A 163 43.43 13.01 -26.00
C SER A 163 42.54 14.01 -26.76
N GLN A 164 41.38 13.58 -27.23
CA GLN A 164 40.39 14.37 -27.95
C GLN A 164 39.31 14.97 -27.03
N ALA A 165 39.19 14.45 -25.81
CA ALA A 165 38.23 14.89 -24.81
C ALA A 165 38.60 16.31 -24.32
N ASP A 166 38.05 17.30 -25.00
CA ASP A 166 38.10 18.71 -24.63
C ASP A 166 36.66 19.19 -24.39
N LEU A 167 36.49 20.11 -23.45
CA LEU A 167 35.22 20.80 -23.19
C LEU A 167 34.68 21.49 -24.46
N SER A 168 35.59 21.91 -25.35
CA SER A 168 35.25 22.60 -26.60
C SER A 168 34.87 21.64 -27.73
N SER A 169 35.10 20.34 -27.59
CA SER A 169 34.88 19.33 -28.63
C SER A 169 34.52 17.97 -28.02
N PRO A 170 33.28 17.82 -27.52
CA PRO A 170 32.85 16.59 -26.89
C PRO A 170 32.77 15.45 -27.92
N VAL A 171 33.44 14.34 -27.62
CA VAL A 171 33.43 13.11 -28.43
C VAL A 171 32.27 12.24 -27.98
N SER A 172 31.44 11.76 -28.90
CA SER A 172 30.38 10.81 -28.57
C SER A 172 30.97 9.43 -28.34
N THR A 173 30.72 8.86 -27.17
CA THR A 173 31.30 7.59 -26.74
C THR A 173 30.51 6.99 -25.58
N MET A 174 30.73 5.71 -25.34
CA MET A 174 30.27 5.01 -24.13
C MET A 174 31.41 4.98 -23.12
N GLY A 175 31.07 5.15 -21.85
CA GLY A 175 32.00 5.04 -20.75
C GLY A 175 31.90 3.70 -20.04
N ILE A 176 32.68 3.59 -18.97
CA ILE A 176 32.74 2.47 -18.05
C ILE A 176 32.61 3.04 -16.63
N CYS A 177 31.85 2.37 -15.78
CA CYS A 177 31.70 2.74 -14.38
C CYS A 177 33.01 2.53 -13.62
N SER A 178 33.38 3.52 -12.80
CA SER A 178 34.55 3.51 -11.93
C SER A 178 34.48 2.37 -10.93
N ASP A 179 35.65 1.90 -10.48
CA ASP A 179 35.79 0.90 -9.42
C ASP A 179 35.63 1.46 -8.01
N SER A 180 35.59 2.78 -7.89
CA SER A 180 35.66 3.49 -6.63
C SER A 180 35.05 4.88 -6.72
N THR A 181 34.73 5.48 -5.56
CA THR A 181 34.12 6.82 -5.45
C THR A 181 35.13 7.96 -5.56
N VAL A 182 36.42 7.64 -5.60
CA VAL A 182 37.49 8.62 -5.79
C VAL A 182 38.34 8.24 -7.00
N VAL A 183 38.48 9.16 -7.95
CA VAL A 183 39.33 8.95 -9.13
C VAL A 183 40.80 9.09 -8.73
N THR A 184 41.65 8.10 -9.03
CA THR A 184 43.07 8.12 -8.67
C THR A 184 43.98 7.70 -9.83
N GLY A 185 45.19 8.29 -9.89
CA GLY A 185 46.38 7.75 -10.58
C GLY A 185 46.37 7.65 -12.12
N LYS A 186 45.33 8.12 -12.82
CA LYS A 186 45.28 8.10 -14.29
C LYS A 186 44.61 9.35 -14.88
N CYS A 187 44.99 9.67 -16.11
CA CYS A 187 44.20 10.54 -16.97
C CYS A 187 42.94 9.80 -17.42
N THR A 188 41.78 10.40 -17.17
CA THR A 188 40.47 9.87 -17.56
C THR A 188 39.58 10.98 -18.12
N ALA A 189 38.58 10.62 -18.92
CA ALA A 189 37.57 11.55 -19.42
C ALA A 189 36.17 11.12 -18.99
N PHE A 190 35.42 12.03 -18.36
CA PHE A 190 34.07 11.74 -17.88
C PHE A 190 33.06 11.71 -19.02
N VAL A 191 32.03 10.88 -18.91
CA VAL A 191 30.95 10.76 -19.91
C VAL A 191 29.63 11.22 -19.29
N ILE A 192 28.96 12.15 -19.97
CA ILE A 192 27.64 12.68 -19.59
C ILE A 192 26.77 12.69 -20.85
N GLY A 193 25.62 12.01 -20.79
CA GLY A 193 24.71 11.87 -21.94
C GLY A 193 25.37 11.32 -23.21
N GLY A 194 26.26 10.34 -23.08
CA GLY A 194 26.95 9.66 -24.19
C GLY A 194 28.04 10.49 -24.86
N LYS A 195 28.56 11.51 -24.16
CA LYS A 195 29.60 12.41 -24.66
C LYS A 195 30.64 12.72 -23.60
N THR A 196 31.89 12.93 -24.00
CA THR A 196 32.96 13.33 -23.09
C THR A 196 32.72 14.75 -22.55
N SER A 197 32.84 14.95 -21.23
CA SER A 197 32.63 16.23 -20.53
C SER A 197 33.94 16.86 -20.04
N GLY A 198 35.06 16.54 -20.69
CA GLY A 198 36.41 16.98 -20.31
C GLY A 198 37.24 15.86 -19.69
N LYS A 199 38.53 16.15 -19.46
CA LYS A 199 39.51 15.20 -18.93
C LYS A 199 40.07 15.65 -17.59
N LEU A 200 40.34 14.68 -16.73
CA LEU A 200 40.99 14.86 -15.43
C LEU A 200 42.20 13.95 -15.36
N CYS A 201 43.36 14.53 -15.06
CA CYS A 201 44.61 13.80 -14.84
C CYS A 201 45.04 14.03 -13.40
N ILE A 202 45.10 12.96 -12.62
CA ILE A 202 45.58 12.97 -11.24
C ILE A 202 46.86 12.14 -11.23
N ASP A 203 47.96 12.79 -10.83
CA ASP A 203 49.31 12.21 -10.69
C ASP A 203 49.44 11.35 -9.42
#